data_AF-A0A0F9N1D5-F1
#
_entry.id   AF-A0A0F9N1D5-F1
#
_cell.length_a   1.000
_cell.length_b   1.000
_cell.length_c   1.000
_cell.angle_alpha   90.00
_cell.angle_beta   90.00
_cell.angle_gamma   90.00
#
_symmetry.space_group_name_H-M   'P 1'
#
loop_
_entity.id
_entity.type
_entity.pdbx_description
1 polymer ?
#
loop_
_entity_poly.entity_id
_entity_poly.type
_entity_poly.pdbx_seq_one_letter_code
_entity_poly.pdbx_strand_id
1 'polypeptide(L)'
;MSVIEQIREKCGFPFIVTSAYRCPEYNEQISSTGFYGVHTLGKAIDILVRGANAFEVLRRAYGLNGKITGIGISQKGINRFIHLDNITGDDKIPRPMIWSY
;
A
#
# COMPACT_ATOMS: atom_id res chain seq x y z
N MET A 1 13.99 12.48 1.23
CA MET A 1 13.66 11.13 0.71
C MET A 1 12.28 10.72 1.18
N SER A 2 11.40 10.25 0.29
CA SER A 2 10.04 9.84 0.64
C SER A 2 10.03 8.60 1.56
N VAL A 3 8.90 8.33 2.22
CA VAL A 3 8.75 7.14 3.09
C VAL A 3 8.95 5.86 2.27
N ILE A 4 8.38 5.79 1.06
CA ILE A 4 8.46 4.59 0.23
C ILE A 4 9.88 4.31 -0.26
N GLU A 5 10.65 5.36 -0.58
CA GLU A 5 12.06 5.23 -0.96
C GLU A 5 12.90 4.65 0.19
N GLN A 6 12.67 5.10 1.43
CA GLN A 6 13.35 4.51 2.60
C GLN A 6 13.05 3.02 2.78
N ILE A 7 11.82 2.57 2.48
CA ILE A 7 11.46 1.16 2.54
C ILE A 7 12.20 0.40 1.43
N ARG A 8 12.13 0.90 0.19
CA ARG A 8 12.78 0.28 -0.99
C ARG A 8 14.28 0.10 -0.78
N GLU A 9 14.97 1.13 -0.31
CA GLU A 9 16.41 1.06 -0.04
C GLU A 9 16.75 0.04 1.05
N LYS A 10 15.97 0.00 2.14
CA LYS A 10 16.17 -0.98 3.22
C LYS A 10 15.85 -2.41 2.79
N CYS A 11 14.95 -2.58 1.84
CA CYS A 11 14.61 -3.88 1.23
C CYS A 11 15.71 -4.40 0.29
N GLY A 12 16.46 -3.50 -0.36
CA GLY A 12 17.57 -3.88 -1.24
C GLY A 12 17.15 -4.48 -2.59
N PHE A 13 15.90 -4.29 -3.01
CA PHE A 13 15.38 -4.75 -4.30
C PHE A 13 14.45 -3.70 -4.95
N PRO A 14 14.29 -3.70 -6.28
CA PRO A 14 13.41 -2.76 -6.96
C PRO A 14 11.94 -3.00 -6.61
N PHE A 15 11.18 -1.94 -6.42
CA PHE A 15 9.73 -2.01 -6.23
C PHE A 15 9.05 -1.90 -7.60
N ILE A 16 8.38 -2.98 -8.01
CA ILE A 16 7.51 -2.96 -9.18
C ILE A 16 6.14 -2.44 -8.74
N VAL A 17 5.85 -1.19 -9.11
CA VAL A 17 4.62 -0.51 -8.71
C VAL A 17 3.50 -0.88 -9.68
N THR A 18 2.42 -1.47 -9.16
CA THR A 18 1.24 -1.84 -9.96
C THR A 18 0.13 -0.81 -9.90
N SER A 19 0.11 0.01 -8.85
CA SER A 19 -0.86 1.08 -8.67
C SER A 19 -0.31 2.13 -7.71
N ALA A 20 -0.63 3.40 -7.97
CA ALA A 20 -0.31 4.52 -7.10
C ALA A 20 -1.54 5.45 -7.03
N TYR A 21 -1.41 6.73 -7.38
CA TYR A 21 -2.56 7.60 -7.54
C TYR A 21 -3.49 7.10 -8.65
N ARG A 22 -4.80 7.17 -8.40
CA ARG A 22 -5.86 6.95 -9.39
C ARG A 22 -6.76 8.18 -9.37
N CYS A 23 -7.19 8.69 -10.53
CA CYS A 23 -8.29 9.64 -10.53
C CYS A 23 -9.57 8.95 -10.00
N PRO A 24 -10.46 9.68 -9.32
CA PRO A 24 -11.67 9.09 -8.75
C PRO A 24 -12.55 8.33 -9.74
N GLU A 25 -12.70 8.86 -10.96
CA GLU A 25 -13.52 8.27 -12.02
C GLU A 25 -12.96 6.90 -12.45
N TYR A 26 -11.64 6.80 -12.59
CA TYR A 26 -11.00 5.53 -12.90
C TYR A 26 -11.09 4.55 -11.72
N ASN A 27 -10.93 5.03 -10.47
CA ASN A 27 -11.02 4.15 -9.31
C ASN A 27 -12.44 3.55 -9.16
N GLU A 28 -13.49 4.33 -9.42
CA GLU A 28 -14.88 3.86 -9.44
C GLU A 28 -15.07 2.70 -10.43
N GLN A 29 -14.41 2.74 -11.59
CA GLN A 29 -14.53 1.69 -12.60
C GLN A 29 -13.82 0.38 -12.23
N ILE A 30 -12.71 0.45 -11.50
CA ILE A 30 -11.81 -0.71 -11.30
C ILE A 30 -11.75 -1.24 -9.86
N SER A 31 -12.37 -0.54 -8.90
CA SER A 31 -12.25 -0.85 -7.47
C SER A 31 -13.60 -0.76 -6.78
N SER A 32 -13.87 -1.73 -5.91
CA SER A 32 -15.07 -1.72 -5.04
C SER A 32 -15.07 -0.59 -4.00
N THR A 33 -13.93 0.10 -3.82
CA THR A 33 -13.82 1.27 -2.92
C THR A 33 -14.40 2.56 -3.52
N GLY A 34 -14.81 2.53 -4.80
CA GLY A 34 -15.52 3.63 -5.45
C GLY A 34 -14.73 4.94 -5.53
N PHE A 35 -15.43 6.05 -5.73
CA PHE A 35 -14.86 7.39 -5.96
C PHE A 35 -13.91 7.88 -4.85
N TYR A 36 -14.06 7.36 -3.64
CA TYR A 36 -13.33 7.80 -2.43
C TYR A 36 -12.32 6.77 -1.91
N GLY A 37 -11.95 5.78 -2.75
CA GLY A 37 -10.93 4.80 -2.39
C GLY A 37 -9.58 5.43 -2.07
N VAL A 38 -8.79 4.78 -1.21
CA VAL A 38 -7.51 5.31 -0.69
C VAL A 38 -6.50 5.75 -1.76
N HIS A 39 -6.53 5.15 -2.96
CA HIS A 39 -5.66 5.54 -4.08
C HIS A 39 -6.00 6.92 -4.68
N THR A 40 -7.22 7.42 -4.48
CA THR A 40 -7.65 8.74 -4.96
C THR A 40 -7.08 9.88 -4.11
N LEU A 41 -6.50 9.57 -2.95
CA LEU A 41 -5.86 10.55 -2.05
C LEU A 41 -4.39 10.83 -2.39
N GLY A 42 -3.81 10.11 -3.36
CA GLY A 42 -2.40 10.27 -3.76
C GLY A 42 -1.37 9.87 -2.70
N LYS A 43 -1.79 9.09 -1.69
CA LYS A 43 -0.99 8.67 -0.53
C LYS A 43 -0.82 7.15 -0.41
N ALA A 44 -1.27 6.40 -1.41
CA ALA A 44 -1.27 4.94 -1.43
C ALA A 44 -0.47 4.37 -2.60
N ILE A 45 0.13 3.20 -2.40
CA ILE A 45 0.91 2.48 -3.40
C ILE A 45 0.74 0.96 -3.25
N ASP A 46 0.55 0.27 -4.38
CA ASP A 46 0.57 -1.19 -4.48
C ASP A 46 1.90 -1.64 -5.11
N ILE A 47 2.56 -2.58 -4.45
CA ILE A 47 3.86 -3.10 -4.85
C ILE A 47 3.70 -4.60 -5.17
N LEU A 48 4.07 -5.00 -6.38
CA LEU A 48 4.07 -6.40 -6.81
C LEU A 48 5.22 -7.16 -6.13
N VAL A 49 4.93 -7.77 -4.99
CA VAL A 49 5.88 -8.57 -4.21
C VAL A 49 5.20 -9.82 -3.66
N ARG A 50 6.00 -10.88 -3.47
CA ARG A 50 5.53 -12.17 -2.96
C ARG A 50 6.51 -12.80 -1.99
N GLY A 51 5.99 -13.64 -1.10
CA GLY A 51 6.81 -14.51 -0.23
C GLY A 51 7.81 -13.72 0.60
N ALA A 52 9.09 -14.09 0.54
CA ALA A 52 10.16 -13.45 1.32
C ALA A 52 10.26 -11.93 1.08
N ASN A 53 10.10 -11.46 -0.16
CA ASN A 53 10.15 -10.02 -0.46
C ASN A 53 8.95 -9.28 0.14
N ALA A 54 7.76 -9.88 0.12
CA ALA A 54 6.58 -9.29 0.76
C ALA A 54 6.76 -9.20 2.28
N PHE A 55 7.30 -10.26 2.90
CA PHE A 55 7.65 -10.25 4.32
C PHE A 55 8.65 -9.13 4.65
N GLU A 56 9.68 -8.97 3.82
CA GLU A 56 10.67 -7.92 3.99
C GLU A 56 10.07 -6.51 3.88
N VAL A 57 9.19 -6.27 2.90
CA VAL A 57 8.45 -4.99 2.79
C VAL A 57 7.69 -4.69 4.08
N LEU A 58 6.93 -5.66 4.60
CA LEU A 58 6.16 -5.49 5.83
C LEU A 58 7.06 -5.20 7.03
N ARG A 59 8.17 -5.92 7.16
CA ARG A 59 9.15 -5.71 8.24
C ARG A 59 9.74 -4.30 8.19
N ARG A 60 10.10 -3.81 6.99
CA ARG A 60 10.65 -2.46 6.82
C ARG A 60 9.60 -1.37 7.02
N ALA A 61 8.37 -1.57 6.54
CA ALA A 61 7.26 -0.65 6.75
C ALA A 61 6.96 -0.48 8.25
N TYR A 62 6.88 -1.59 9.00
CA TYR A 62 6.69 -1.58 10.45
C TYR A 62 7.83 -0.85 11.18
N GLY A 63 9.08 -1.09 10.77
CA GLY A 63 10.27 -0.45 11.34
C GLY A 63 10.41 1.06 11.10
N LEU A 64 9.44 1.71 10.43
CA LEU A 64 9.38 3.16 10.27
C LEU A 64 8.50 3.87 11.31
N ASN A 65 8.07 3.19 12.38
CA ASN A 65 7.44 3.76 13.57
C ASN A 65 6.27 4.72 13.26
N GLY A 66 5.19 4.21 12.67
CA GLY A 66 3.96 4.97 12.44
C GLY A 66 3.95 5.83 11.17
N LYS A 67 5.02 5.82 10.37
CA LYS A 67 5.03 6.50 9.05
C LYS A 67 4.17 5.80 7.98
N ILE A 68 3.86 4.53 8.19
CA ILE A 68 2.89 3.76 7.41
C ILE A 68 1.73 3.44 8.34
N THR A 69 0.53 3.80 7.91
CA THR A 69 -0.68 3.70 8.72
C THR A 69 -1.71 2.74 8.11
N GLY A 70 -1.64 2.47 6.81
CA GLY A 70 -2.46 1.47 6.12
C GLY A 70 -1.61 0.39 5.46
N ILE A 71 -1.95 -0.87 5.73
CA ILE A 71 -1.31 -2.05 5.12
C ILE A 71 -2.38 -3.00 4.58
N GLY A 72 -2.43 -3.19 3.27
CA GLY A 72 -3.26 -4.21 2.63
C GLY A 72 -2.40 -5.37 2.14
N ILE A 73 -2.81 -6.61 2.43
CA ILE A 73 -2.05 -7.80 2.11
C ILE A 73 -2.81 -8.66 1.09
N SER A 74 -2.22 -8.83 -0.10
CA SER A 74 -2.67 -9.81 -1.09
C SER A 74 -1.54 -10.79 -1.37
N GLN A 75 -1.55 -11.96 -0.71
CA GLN A 75 -0.48 -12.97 -0.86
C GLN A 75 -1.03 -14.34 -1.28
N LYS A 76 -2.28 -14.39 -1.74
CA LYS A 76 -2.95 -15.58 -2.28
C LYS A 76 -3.00 -15.54 -3.81
N GLY A 77 -3.09 -16.71 -4.44
CA GLY A 77 -3.20 -16.82 -5.90
C GLY A 77 -1.97 -16.29 -6.67
N ILE A 78 -2.22 -15.85 -7.91
CA ILE A 78 -1.19 -15.40 -8.86
C ILE A 78 -0.86 -13.91 -8.68
N ASN A 79 -1.87 -13.09 -8.39
CA ASN A 79 -1.76 -11.64 -8.24
C ASN A 79 -1.45 -11.26 -6.80
N ARG A 80 -0.16 -11.29 -6.45
CA ARG A 80 0.32 -11.00 -5.09
C ARG A 80 0.97 -9.63 -5.02
N PHE A 81 0.57 -8.84 -4.05
CA PHE A 81 1.09 -7.49 -3.81
C PHE A 81 0.95 -7.10 -2.33
N ILE A 82 1.60 -6.00 -1.97
CA ILE A 82 1.41 -5.31 -0.70
C ILE A 82 0.99 -3.87 -1.00
N HIS A 83 -0.13 -3.46 -0.40
CA HIS A 83 -0.59 -2.08 -0.38
C HIS A 83 0.03 -1.38 0.83
N LEU A 84 0.58 -0.19 0.64
CA LEU A 84 1.04 0.69 1.71
C LEU A 84 0.46 2.09 1.53
N ASP A 85 0.04 2.72 2.62
CA ASP A 85 -0.27 4.14 2.65
C ASP A 85 0.10 4.81 3.98
N ASN A 86 0.17 6.14 3.94
CA ASN A 86 0.40 7.01 5.10
C ASN A 86 -0.78 7.97 5.34
N ILE A 87 -1.99 7.52 5.06
CA ILE A 87 -3.21 8.32 5.23
C ILE A 87 -3.45 8.59 6.73
N THR A 88 -3.85 9.81 7.07
CA THR A 88 -4.35 10.14 8.41
C THR A 88 -5.78 9.66 8.50
N GLY A 89 -6.09 8.86 9.52
CA GLY A 89 -7.41 8.24 9.61
C GLY A 89 -8.51 9.19 10.05
N ASP A 90 -9.73 8.84 9.68
CA ASP A 90 -10.99 9.42 10.13
C ASP A 90 -12.04 8.30 10.31
N ASP A 91 -13.30 8.67 10.58
CA ASP A 91 -14.39 7.71 10.77
C ASP A 91 -14.65 6.81 9.53
N LYS A 92 -14.25 7.25 8.33
CA LYS A 92 -14.46 6.54 7.06
C LYS A 92 -13.24 5.72 6.65
N ILE A 93 -12.04 6.18 6.99
CA ILE A 93 -10.76 5.53 6.70
C ILE A 93 -10.04 5.32 8.02
N PRO A 94 -10.41 4.30 8.82
CA PRO A 94 -9.77 4.09 10.11
C PRO A 94 -8.28 3.79 9.94
N ARG A 95 -7.47 4.38 10.84
CA ARG A 95 -6.02 4.22 10.90
C ARG A 95 -5.55 4.17 12.37
N PRO A 96 -4.48 3.40 12.70
CA PRO A 96 -3.78 2.47 11.82
C PRO A 96 -4.64 1.25 11.49
N MET A 97 -4.46 0.66 10.30
CA MET A 97 -5.25 -0.49 9.88
C MET A 97 -4.45 -1.46 9.01
N ILE A 98 -4.68 -2.75 9.23
CA ILE A 98 -4.24 -3.84 8.36
C ILE A 98 -5.47 -4.59 7.83
N TRP A 99 -5.47 -4.96 6.56
CA TRP A 99 -6.53 -5.74 5.93
C TRP A 99 -5.97 -6.75 4.91
N SER A 100 -6.79 -7.71 4.52
CA SER A 100 -6.50 -8.65 3.43
C SER A 100 -7.40 -8.39 2.24
N TYR A 101 -6.86 -8.56 1.03
CA TYR A 101 -7.65 -8.63 -0.20
C TYR A 101 -8.21 -10.03 -0.43
#